data_AF-A0A3S1HXQ3-F1
#
_entry.id   AF-A0A3S1HXQ3-F1
#
_cell.length_a   1.000
_cell.length_b   1.000
_cell.length_c   1.000
_cell.angle_alpha   90.00
_cell.angle_beta   90.00
_cell.angle_gamma   90.00
#
_symmetry.space_group_name_H-M   'P 1'
#
loop_
_entity.id
_entity.type
_entity.pdbx_description
1 polymer ?
#
loop_
_entity_poly.entity_id
_entity_poly.type
_entity_poly.pdbx_seq_one_letter_code
_entity_poly.pdbx_strand_id
1 'polypeptide(L)' 'GTAPAGIILQRPDPILAVGAIVAEFLYDVSMPLVVCDISGIVSGDRIAIGLGEDAQAIVSRIQPAIGPAAPRRQ' A
#
# COMPACT_ATOMS: atom_id res chain seq x y z
N GLY A 1 -3.38 -7.99 -13.53
CA GLY A 1 -3.92 -6.69 -13.98
C GLY A 1 -2.77 -5.74 -14.25
N THR A 2 -3.00 -4.68 -15.00
CA THR A 2 -2.04 -3.57 -15.19
C THR A 2 -2.25 -2.43 -14.18
N ALA A 3 -3.38 -2.44 -13.47
CA ALA A 3 -3.68 -1.48 -12.42
C ALA A 3 -2.78 -1.71 -11.19
N PRO A 4 -2.51 -0.66 -10.39
CA PRO A 4 -1.83 -0.78 -9.11
C PRO A 4 -2.53 -1.76 -8.16
N ALA A 5 -1.83 -2.27 -7.16
CA ALA A 5 -2.47 -3.02 -6.07
C ALA A 5 -3.13 -2.11 -5.02
N GLY A 6 -2.85 -0.81 -5.07
CA GLY A 6 -3.37 0.23 -4.18
C GLY A 6 -2.73 1.58 -4.51
N ILE A 7 -3.30 2.68 -4.00
CA ILE A 7 -2.82 4.04 -4.23
C ILE A 7 -2.74 4.79 -2.89
N ILE A 8 -1.62 5.47 -2.65
CA ILE A 8 -1.42 6.36 -1.50
C ILE A 8 -1.39 7.79 -2.02
N LEU A 9 -2.13 8.68 -1.37
CA LEU A 9 -2.34 10.05 -1.82
C LEU A 9 -2.06 11.04 -0.67
N GLN A 10 -1.46 12.19 -0.97
CA GLN A 10 -1.28 13.25 0.03
C GLN A 10 -2.58 14.02 0.32
N ARG A 11 -3.52 13.99 -0.63
CA ARG A 11 -4.81 14.67 -0.55
C ARG A 11 -5.89 13.77 -1.13
N PRO A 12 -7.14 13.86 -0.65
CA PRO A 12 -8.25 13.08 -1.21
C PRO A 12 -8.47 13.42 -2.70
N ASP A 13 -8.80 12.40 -3.49
CA ASP A 13 -9.22 12.55 -4.88
C ASP A 13 -10.57 11.81 -5.08
N PRO A 14 -11.65 12.54 -5.38
CA PRO A 14 -12.98 11.93 -5.53
C PRO A 14 -13.10 11.05 -6.78
N ILE A 15 -12.33 11.31 -7.84
CA ILE A 15 -12.38 10.52 -9.08
C ILE A 15 -11.77 9.14 -8.82
N LEU A 16 -10.63 9.10 -8.15
CA LEU A 16 -9.99 7.83 -7.77
C LEU A 16 -10.89 7.03 -6.81
N ALA A 17 -11.50 7.70 -5.83
CA ALA A 17 -12.43 7.08 -4.88
C ALA A 17 -13.61 6.39 -5.57
N VAL A 18 -14.27 7.11 -6.49
CA VAL A 18 -15.36 6.54 -7.28
C VAL A 18 -14.87 5.36 -8.11
N GLY A 19 -13.70 5.48 -8.74
CA GLY A 19 -13.11 4.39 -9.52
C GLY A 19 -12.89 3.11 -8.72
N ALA A 20 -12.36 3.21 -7.50
CA ALA A 20 -12.17 2.06 -6.61
C ALA A 20 -13.49 1.40 -6.22
N ILE A 21 -14.50 2.20 -5.84
CA ILE A 21 -15.84 1.71 -5.48
C ILE A 21 -16.49 0.98 -6.66
N VAL A 22 -16.41 1.55 -7.86
CA VAL A 22 -16.97 0.94 -9.07
C VAL A 22 -16.22 -0.34 -9.43
N ALA A 23 -14.90 -0.38 -9.27
CA ALA A 23 -14.10 -1.57 -9.54
C ALA A 23 -14.46 -2.74 -8.60
N GLU A 24 -14.66 -2.45 -7.32
CA GLU A 24 -15.13 -3.43 -6.35
C GLU A 24 -16.54 -3.91 -6.71
N PHE A 25 -17.46 -2.99 -7.01
CA PHE A 25 -18.85 -3.33 -7.31
C PHE A 25 -19.02 -4.14 -8.60
N LEU A 26 -18.35 -3.76 -9.69
CA LEU A 26 -18.54 -4.38 -11.00
C LEU A 26 -17.68 -5.61 -11.23
N TYR A 27 -16.51 -5.68 -10.59
CA TYR A 27 -15.48 -6.67 -10.91
C TYR A 27 -14.92 -7.40 -9.70
N ASP A 28 -15.41 -7.12 -8.49
CA ASP A 28 -14.88 -7.66 -7.23
C ASP A 28 -13.36 -7.38 -7.06
N VAL A 29 -12.91 -6.25 -7.63
CA VAL A 29 -11.51 -5.83 -7.57
C VAL A 29 -11.34 -4.79 -6.47
N SER A 30 -10.71 -5.19 -5.37
CA SER A 30 -10.35 -4.27 -4.29
C SER A 30 -9.13 -3.42 -4.66
N MET A 31 -9.24 -2.10 -4.49
CA MET A 31 -8.18 -1.12 -4.73
C MET A 31 -8.11 -0.15 -3.55
N PRO A 32 -7.28 -0.42 -2.53
CA PRO A 32 -7.14 0.47 -1.38
C PRO A 32 -6.65 1.86 -1.80
N LEU A 33 -7.36 2.89 -1.35
CA LEU A 33 -6.96 4.29 -1.48
C LEU A 33 -6.73 4.87 -0.08
N VAL A 34 -5.52 5.31 0.21
CA VAL A 34 -5.16 5.82 1.54
C VAL A 34 -4.66 7.25 1.44
N VAL A 35 -5.21 8.13 2.27
CA VAL A 35 -4.75 9.53 2.38
C VAL A 35 -3.87 9.68 3.61
N CYS A 36 -2.61 10.03 3.44
CA CYS A 36 -1.65 10.27 4.53
C CYS A 36 -0.50 11.17 4.07
N ASP A 37 0.40 11.55 4.99
CA ASP A 37 1.68 12.13 4.58
C ASP A 37 2.48 11.12 3.76
N ILE A 38 3.02 11.56 2.63
CA ILE A 38 3.81 10.74 1.70
C ILE A 38 5.30 11.11 1.71
N SER A 39 5.68 12.04 2.59
CA SER A 39 7.06 12.51 2.71
C SER A 39 8.02 11.35 2.98
N GLY A 40 9.07 11.25 2.16
CA GLY A 40 10.08 10.19 2.27
C GLY A 40 9.65 8.82 1.73
N ILE A 41 8.48 8.69 1.10
CA ILE A 41 8.20 7.53 0.24
C ILE A 41 8.90 7.77 -1.09
N VAL A 42 9.71 6.80 -1.52
CA VAL A 42 10.47 6.89 -2.78
C VAL A 42 10.24 5.68 -3.68
N SER A 43 10.51 5.83 -4.97
CA SER A 43 10.45 4.72 -5.92
C SER A 43 11.34 3.55 -5.45
N GLY A 44 10.77 2.34 -5.46
CA GLY A 44 11.44 1.13 -4.98
C GLY A 44 11.11 0.75 -3.54
N ASP A 45 10.50 1.65 -2.76
CA ASP A 45 9.97 1.31 -1.44
C ASP A 45 8.92 0.20 -1.56
N ARG A 46 8.98 -0.74 -0.59
CA ARG A 46 7.99 -1.79 -0.42
C ARG A 46 7.04 -1.34 0.68
N ILE A 47 5.79 -1.04 0.33
CA ILE A 47 4.80 -0.53 1.27
C ILE A 47 3.71 -1.58 1.47
N ALA A 48 3.33 -1.82 2.73
CA ALA A 48 2.16 -2.58 3.11
C ALA A 48 1.03 -1.63 3.51
N ILE A 49 -0.19 -1.95 3.06
CA ILE A 49 -1.43 -1.30 3.50
C ILE A 49 -2.25 -2.37 4.20
N GLY A 50 -2.60 -2.13 5.47
CA GLY A 50 -3.42 -3.03 6.27
C GLY A 50 -4.51 -2.28 7.03
N LEU A 51 -5.29 -3.02 7.81
CA LEU A 51 -6.30 -2.46 8.71
C LEU A 51 -5.79 -2.53 10.15
N GLY A 52 -5.94 -1.44 10.89
CA GLY A 52 -5.72 -1.37 12.34
C GLY A 52 -6.96 -1.75 13.15
N GLU A 53 -6.84 -1.65 14.47
CA GLU A 53 -7.87 -2.09 15.43
C GLU A 53 -9.21 -1.34 15.28
N ASP A 54 -9.22 -0.15 14.68
CA ASP A 54 -10.42 0.67 14.43
C ASP A 54 -10.81 0.78 12.94
N ALA A 55 -10.45 -0.24 12.12
CA ALA A 55 -10.60 -0.21 10.66
C ALA A 55 -9.90 0.96 9.96
N GLN A 56 -9.00 1.66 10.67
CA GLN A 56 -8.13 2.68 10.09
C GLN A 56 -7.09 2.01 9.21
N ALA A 57 -6.76 2.64 8.08
CA ALA A 57 -5.68 2.16 7.24
C ALA A 57 -4.34 2.36 7.94
N ILE A 58 -3.54 1.30 8.02
CA ILE A 58 -2.14 1.35 8.46
C ILE A 58 -1.25 1.25 7.23
N VAL A 59 -0.36 2.23 7.06
CA VAL A 59 0.65 2.24 5.99
C VAL A 59 2.02 2.04 6.63
N SER A 60 2.75 1.00 6.22
CA SER A 60 4.07 0.69 6.77
C SER A 60 5.07 0.32 5.68
N ARG A 61 6.35 0.61 5.92
CA ARG A 61 7.42 0.10 5.06
C ARG A 61 7.71 -1.35 5.44
N ILE A 62 7.78 -2.21 4.43
CA ILE A 62 8.25 -3.58 4.58
C ILE A 62 9.77 -3.52 4.63
N GLN A 63 10.33 -3.72 5.82
CA GLN A 63 11.75 -4.03 5.91
C GLN A 63 11.96 -5.46 5.40
N PRO A 64 12.98 -5.72 4.57
CA PRO A 64 13.38 -7.09 4.32
C PRO A 64 13.73 -7.71 5.67
N ALA A 65 13.12 -8.85 6.00
CA ALA A 65 13.57 -9.63 7.14
C ALA A 65 15.07 -9.90 6.93
N ILE A 66 15.91 -9.35 7.81
CA ILE A 66 17.34 -9.67 7.80
C ILE A 66 17.41 -11.14 8.22
N GLY A 67 17.56 -12.04 7.25
CA GLY A 67 17.86 -13.44 7.52
C GLY A 67 19.15 -13.53 8.34
N PRO A 68 19.30 -14.53 9.21
CA PRO A 68 20.53 -14.70 9.99
C PRO A 68 21.72 -14.75 9.03
N ALA A 69 22.76 -13.97 9.35
CA ALA A 69 23.96 -13.86 8.53
C ALA A 69 24.53 -15.27 8.25
N ALA A 70 24.65 -15.64 6.97
CA ALA A 70 25.32 -16.88 6.59
C ALA A 70 26.75 -16.87 7.15
N PRO A 71 27.24 -17.99 7.72
CA PRO A 71 28.58 -18.05 8.27
C PRO A 71 29.60 -17.74 7.18
N ARG A 72 30.48 -16.76 7.44
CA ARG A 72 31.61 -16.44 6.57
C ARG A 72 32.46 -17.71 6.46
N ARG A 73 32.55 -18.28 5.26
CA ARG A 73 33.54 -19.33 4.99
C ARG A 73 34.92 -18.66 5.04
N GLN A 74 35.70 -19.09 6.01
CA GLN A 74 37.11 -18.76 6.17
C GLN A 74 37.95 -19.48 5.11
#